data_AF-M1MRP2-F1
#
_entry.id   AF-M1MRP2-F1
#
_cell.length_a   1.000
_cell.length_b   1.000
_cell.length_c   1.000
_cell.angle_alpha   90.00
_cell.angle_beta   90.00
_cell.angle_gamma   90.00
#
_symmetry.space_group_name_H-M   'P 1'
#
loop_
_entity.id
_entity.type
_entity.pdbx_description
1 polymer ?
#
loop_
_entity_poly.entity_id
_entity_poly.type
_entity_poly.pdbx_seq_one_letter_code
_entity_poly.pdbx_strand_id
1 'polypeptide(L)'
;MYNISHFGLLDNESQLEILECFIKDDEDLLFQHYIRNKIKEDDITSEEAIEEIDDFFDEYCKDLLFYYDKTVKDNIEEKVKKILFESIYGKDDIRDLEKRNKIEEKLFKELKDDDLDIDDKVLEKIKNTIYIESYNNNYDKVEEEFVCKREKFSNNIWIWEDGVQRSDGVTSWYKPQSKEEYLHAMKLEVFYGVIVLKKDINFEEYSYALAYYETAEDYDLMIFEKNEDDFKNVVIKKIEVKNLEVARNIHKIY
;
A
#
# COMPACT_ATOMS: atom_id res chain seq x y z
N MET A 1 -10.69 -20.51 13.92
CA MET A 1 -9.75 -20.09 12.87
C MET A 1 -9.35 -21.30 12.05
N TYR A 2 -9.20 -21.11 10.75
CA TYR A 2 -8.73 -22.13 9.83
C TYR A 2 -7.61 -21.57 8.95
N ASN A 3 -6.84 -22.45 8.34
CA ASN A 3 -5.82 -22.13 7.36
C ASN A 3 -5.98 -23.10 6.16
N ILE A 4 -5.86 -22.56 4.94
CA ILE A 4 -5.60 -23.36 3.74
C ILE A 4 -4.12 -23.24 3.41
N SER A 5 -3.35 -24.29 3.70
CA SER A 5 -1.91 -24.27 3.47
C SER A 5 -1.56 -24.39 1.99
N HIS A 6 -0.44 -23.77 1.60
CA HIS A 6 0.07 -23.75 0.24
C HIS A 6 -0.87 -23.10 -0.78
N PHE A 7 -1.67 -22.13 -0.33
CA PHE A 7 -2.64 -21.43 -1.17
C PHE A 7 -1.95 -20.66 -2.30
N GLY A 8 -0.76 -20.11 -2.06
CA GLY A 8 0.05 -19.40 -3.05
C GLY A 8 0.59 -20.26 -4.20
N LEU A 9 0.57 -21.59 -4.09
CA LEU A 9 0.93 -22.49 -5.19
C LEU A 9 -0.17 -22.61 -6.25
N LEU A 10 -1.39 -22.19 -5.92
CA LEU A 10 -2.50 -22.14 -6.86
C LEU A 10 -2.32 -20.95 -7.82
N ASP A 11 -2.72 -21.14 -9.08
CA ASP A 11 -2.85 -20.01 -10.00
C ASP A 11 -3.99 -19.07 -9.55
N ASN A 12 -3.95 -17.81 -9.98
CA ASN A 12 -4.91 -16.79 -9.54
C ASN A 12 -6.37 -17.13 -9.87
N GLU A 13 -6.66 -17.88 -10.94
CA GLU A 13 -8.04 -18.27 -11.22
C GLU A 13 -8.51 -19.33 -10.23
N SER A 14 -7.66 -20.32 -9.95
CA SER A 14 -7.92 -21.33 -8.92
C SER A 14 -8.09 -20.70 -7.54
N GLN A 15 -7.24 -19.74 -7.17
CA GLN A 15 -7.40 -18.98 -5.92
C GLN A 15 -8.74 -18.24 -5.85
N LEU A 16 -9.12 -17.53 -6.92
CA LEU A 16 -10.40 -16.83 -6.99
C LEU A 16 -11.59 -17.78 -6.87
N GLU A 17 -11.54 -18.95 -7.53
CA GLU A 17 -12.60 -19.96 -7.41
C GLU A 17 -12.79 -20.48 -5.97
N ILE A 18 -11.71 -20.52 -5.18
CA ILE A 18 -11.75 -20.85 -3.75
C ILE A 18 -12.32 -19.68 -2.95
N LEU A 19 -11.90 -18.44 -3.18
CA LEU A 19 -12.47 -17.26 -2.52
C LEU A 19 -13.98 -17.13 -2.77
N GLU A 20 -14.45 -17.44 -3.98
CA GLU A 20 -15.87 -17.47 -4.32
C GLU A 20 -16.68 -18.51 -3.51
N CYS A 21 -16.03 -19.57 -2.99
CA CYS A 21 -16.71 -20.55 -2.15
C CYS A 21 -17.23 -19.94 -0.83
N PHE A 22 -16.59 -18.86 -0.35
CA PHE A 22 -17.01 -18.20 0.88
C PHE A 22 -18.29 -17.36 0.71
N ILE A 23 -18.63 -16.97 -0.53
CA ILE A 23 -19.73 -16.05 -0.83
C ILE A 23 -21.08 -16.80 -0.87
N LYS A 24 -22.11 -16.21 -0.25
CA LYS A 24 -23.54 -16.57 -0.42
C LYS A 24 -24.22 -15.58 -1.39
N ASP A 25 -25.42 -15.91 -1.88
CA ASP A 25 -26.15 -15.10 -2.88
C ASP A 25 -26.39 -13.64 -2.43
N ASP A 26 -26.51 -13.41 -1.12
CA ASP A 26 -26.70 -12.10 -0.49
C ASP A 26 -25.39 -11.44 -0.01
N GLU A 27 -24.22 -11.98 -0.38
CA GLU A 27 -22.92 -11.50 0.08
C GLU A 27 -22.04 -10.96 -1.06
N ASP A 28 -21.09 -10.13 -0.68
CA ASP A 28 -20.06 -9.52 -1.50
C ASP A 28 -18.67 -9.85 -0.94
N LEU A 29 -17.69 -10.02 -1.83
CA LEU A 29 -16.28 -10.19 -1.51
C LEU A 29 -15.58 -8.83 -1.67
N LEU A 30 -15.08 -8.27 -0.57
CA LEU A 30 -14.47 -6.95 -0.55
C LEU A 30 -12.97 -7.06 -0.28
N PHE A 31 -12.18 -6.40 -1.10
CA PHE A 31 -10.72 -6.37 -1.00
C PHE A 31 -10.29 -5.17 -0.18
N GLN A 32 -9.21 -5.39 0.55
CA GLN A 32 -8.53 -4.36 1.33
C GLN A 32 -7.61 -3.53 0.43
N HIS A 33 -7.60 -2.21 0.63
CA HIS A 33 -6.58 -1.30 0.10
C HIS A 33 -6.20 -0.29 1.19
N TYR A 34 -4.90 -0.08 1.42
CA TYR A 34 -4.46 0.93 2.37
C TYR A 34 -4.43 2.30 1.70
N ILE A 35 -5.31 3.20 2.13
CA ILE A 35 -5.30 4.58 1.65
C ILE A 35 -4.10 5.27 2.29
N ARG A 36 -3.23 5.84 1.44
CA ARG A 36 -2.13 6.69 1.90
C ARG A 36 -2.69 7.97 2.52
N ASN A 37 -2.45 8.15 3.81
CA ASN A 37 -2.71 9.42 4.48
C ASN A 37 -1.61 10.40 4.10
N LYS A 38 -1.98 11.59 3.62
CA LYS A 38 -0.97 12.58 3.26
C LYS A 38 -0.17 13.00 4.48
N ILE A 39 1.14 12.91 4.37
CA ILE A 39 2.09 13.31 5.41
C ILE A 39 2.41 14.80 5.24
N LYS A 40 2.55 15.51 6.35
CA LYS A 40 3.08 16.87 6.44
C LYS A 40 4.34 16.87 7.30
N GLU A 41 5.08 17.98 7.24
CA GLU A 41 6.29 18.14 8.03
C GLU A 41 6.04 17.99 9.53
N ASP A 42 4.90 18.50 10.03
CA ASP A 42 4.51 18.37 11.44
C ASP A 42 4.23 16.91 11.88
N ASP A 43 4.04 15.99 10.93
CA ASP A 43 3.78 14.56 11.23
C ASP A 43 5.10 13.78 11.44
N ILE A 44 6.25 14.35 11.06
CA ILE A 44 7.58 13.76 11.21
C ILE A 44 8.06 13.96 12.66
N THR A 45 7.69 13.02 13.53
CA THR A 45 7.90 13.19 14.99
C THR A 45 8.59 12.00 15.67
N SER A 46 8.80 10.88 14.97
CA SER A 46 9.43 9.68 15.49
C SER A 46 10.85 9.47 14.94
N GLU A 47 11.70 8.75 15.70
CA GLU A 47 13.02 8.32 15.22
C GLU A 47 12.91 7.42 13.98
N GLU A 48 11.90 6.54 13.93
CA GLU A 48 11.61 5.69 12.75
C GLU A 48 11.33 6.52 11.49
N ALA A 49 10.57 7.61 11.61
CA ALA A 49 10.30 8.49 10.47
C ALA A 49 11.57 9.21 9.99
N ILE A 50 12.49 9.54 10.92
CA ILE A 50 13.76 10.19 10.58
C ILE A 50 14.68 9.21 9.82
N GLU A 51 14.77 7.96 10.26
CA GLU A 51 15.54 6.92 9.55
C GLU A 51 15.01 6.71 8.13
N GLU A 52 13.68 6.62 7.97
CA GLU A 52 13.06 6.48 6.64
C GLU A 52 13.36 7.68 5.73
N ILE A 53 13.32 8.90 6.28
CA ILE A 53 13.66 10.13 5.54
C ILE A 53 15.11 10.13 5.04
N ASP A 54 16.04 9.66 5.87
CA ASP A 54 17.46 9.55 5.51
C ASP A 54 17.66 8.53 4.39
N ASP A 55 17.00 7.36 4.46
CA ASP A 55 17.03 6.35 3.40
C ASP A 55 16.47 6.92 2.08
N PHE A 56 15.33 7.60 2.11
CA PHE A 56 14.75 8.25 0.93
C PHE A 56 15.68 9.29 0.32
N PHE A 57 16.35 10.09 1.16
CA PHE A 57 17.33 11.08 0.69
C PHE A 57 18.53 10.41 0.01
N ASP A 58 19.06 9.35 0.61
CA ASP A 58 20.19 8.59 0.07
C ASP A 58 19.84 7.95 -1.28
N GLU A 59 18.68 7.31 -1.38
CA GLU A 59 18.18 6.73 -2.62
C GLU A 59 17.92 7.78 -3.69
N TYR A 60 17.38 8.95 -3.31
CA TYR A 60 17.20 10.09 -4.20
C TYR A 60 18.54 10.56 -4.78
N CYS A 61 19.55 10.77 -3.94
CA CYS A 61 20.87 11.21 -4.36
C CYS A 61 21.56 10.20 -5.29
N LYS A 62 21.32 8.91 -5.09
CA LYS A 62 21.85 7.82 -5.92
C LYS A 62 21.00 7.50 -7.17
N ASP A 63 19.93 8.25 -7.42
CA ASP A 63 18.95 7.99 -8.48
C ASP A 63 18.31 6.58 -8.42
N LEU A 64 18.12 6.03 -7.22
CA LEU A 64 17.55 4.71 -6.99
C LEU A 64 16.04 4.73 -6.74
N LEU A 65 15.46 5.89 -6.39
CA LEU A 65 14.02 6.02 -6.21
C LEU A 65 13.25 5.73 -7.52
N PHE A 66 12.32 4.78 -7.45
CA PHE A 66 11.37 4.50 -8.51
C PHE A 66 10.27 5.56 -8.55
N TYR A 67 9.86 6.01 -9.74
CA TYR A 67 8.75 6.96 -9.90
C TYR A 67 7.68 6.43 -10.86
N TYR A 68 6.42 6.38 -10.39
CA TYR A 68 5.27 6.05 -11.23
C TYR A 68 5.00 7.14 -12.29
N ASP A 69 5.26 8.39 -11.92
CA ASP A 69 5.07 9.57 -12.76
C ASP A 69 6.34 10.42 -12.71
N LYS A 70 7.05 10.51 -13.84
CA LYS A 70 8.31 11.25 -13.93
C LYS A 70 8.16 12.73 -13.58
N THR A 71 6.97 13.31 -13.76
CA THR A 71 6.74 14.71 -13.39
C THR A 71 6.89 14.95 -11.88
N VAL A 72 6.70 13.92 -11.05
CA VAL A 72 6.94 14.00 -9.61
C VAL A 72 8.43 14.20 -9.32
N LYS A 73 9.30 13.42 -9.97
CA LYS A 73 10.75 13.59 -9.87
C LYS A 73 11.16 15.01 -10.26
N ASP A 74 10.70 15.48 -11.43
CA ASP A 74 11.02 16.82 -11.93
C ASP A 74 10.57 17.92 -10.95
N ASN A 75 9.38 17.78 -10.35
CA ASN A 75 8.87 18.73 -9.35
C ASN A 75 9.68 18.73 -8.05
N ILE A 76 10.17 17.56 -7.60
CA ILE A 76 11.04 17.46 -6.43
C ILE A 76 12.37 18.14 -6.71
N GLU A 77 12.99 17.84 -7.86
CA GLU A 77 14.26 18.45 -8.27
C GLU A 77 14.18 19.98 -8.29
N GLU A 78 13.12 20.53 -8.88
CA GLU A 78 12.89 21.99 -8.91
C GLU A 78 12.73 22.58 -7.50
N LYS A 79 12.02 21.89 -6.60
CA LYS A 79 11.87 22.33 -5.20
C LYS A 79 13.21 22.32 -4.46
N VAL A 80 14.00 21.26 -4.62
CA VAL A 80 15.33 21.13 -3.98
C VAL A 80 16.29 22.20 -4.51
N LYS A 81 16.39 22.37 -5.84
CA LYS A 81 17.18 23.43 -6.49
C LYS A 81 16.83 24.81 -5.93
N LYS A 82 15.55 25.10 -5.81
CA LYS A 82 15.07 26.36 -5.25
C LYS A 82 15.46 26.53 -3.77
N ILE A 83 15.33 25.50 -2.94
CA ILE A 83 15.72 25.54 -1.52
C ILE A 83 17.23 25.83 -1.38
N LEU A 84 18.06 25.12 -2.15
CA LEU A 84 19.52 25.31 -2.18
C LEU A 84 19.92 26.73 -2.61
N PHE A 85 19.28 27.25 -3.66
CA PHE A 85 19.56 28.59 -4.13
C PHE A 85 19.16 29.66 -3.10
N GLU A 86 17.95 29.57 -2.57
CA GLU A 86 17.42 30.55 -1.61
C GLU A 86 18.17 30.53 -0.27
N SER A 87 18.75 29.40 0.15
CA SER A 87 19.53 29.31 1.39
C SER A 87 20.90 29.99 1.28
N ILE A 88 21.53 29.96 0.11
CA ILE A 88 22.87 30.53 -0.12
C ILE A 88 22.81 31.98 -0.59
N TYR A 89 21.90 32.30 -1.50
CA TYR A 89 21.84 33.60 -2.18
C TYR A 89 20.64 34.47 -1.74
N GLY A 90 19.62 33.87 -1.11
CA GLY A 90 18.38 34.57 -0.74
C GLY A 90 17.34 34.62 -1.87
N LYS A 91 16.10 34.99 -1.51
CA LYS A 91 14.92 34.89 -2.41
C LYS A 91 14.90 35.87 -3.58
N ASP A 92 15.51 37.03 -3.42
CA ASP A 92 15.43 38.15 -4.37
C ASP A 92 16.72 38.32 -5.20
N ASP A 93 17.70 37.42 -5.04
CA ASP A 93 18.99 37.57 -5.67
C ASP A 93 18.99 36.98 -7.08
N ILE A 94 19.57 37.72 -8.03
CA ILE A 94 19.69 37.45 -9.47
C ILE A 94 18.44 37.72 -10.34
N ARG A 95 18.54 38.74 -11.22
CA ARG A 95 17.52 39.07 -12.26
C ARG A 95 17.67 38.28 -13.57
N ASP A 96 18.79 37.58 -13.73
CA ASP A 96 19.13 36.81 -14.94
C ASP A 96 18.80 35.33 -14.73
N LEU A 97 17.71 34.88 -15.35
CA LEU A 97 17.19 33.52 -15.19
C LEU A 97 18.19 32.45 -15.66
N GLU A 98 18.96 32.71 -16.73
CA GLU A 98 19.90 31.73 -17.25
C GLU A 98 21.07 31.51 -16.28
N LYS A 99 21.55 32.58 -15.65
CA LYS A 99 22.58 32.49 -14.61
C LYS A 99 22.07 31.77 -13.37
N ARG A 100 20.84 32.08 -12.95
CA ARG A 100 20.20 31.41 -11.81
C ARG A 100 20.12 29.89 -12.04
N ASN A 101 19.57 29.47 -13.18
CA ASN A 101 19.43 28.05 -13.50
C ASN A 101 20.80 27.32 -13.49
N LYS A 102 21.86 27.94 -14.03
CA LYS A 102 23.21 27.36 -13.99
C LYS A 102 23.75 27.17 -12.56
N ILE A 103 23.44 28.09 -11.65
CA ILE A 103 23.84 27.99 -10.24
C ILE A 103 23.03 26.89 -9.55
N GLU A 104 21.72 26.88 -9.74
CA GLU A 104 20.81 25.86 -9.20
C GLU A 104 21.24 24.44 -9.61
N GLU A 105 21.56 24.20 -10.89
CA GLU A 105 22.05 22.91 -11.37
C GLU A 105 23.40 22.51 -10.75
N LYS A 106 24.31 23.47 -10.57
CA LYS A 106 25.61 23.23 -9.94
C LYS A 106 25.44 22.80 -8.49
N LEU A 107 24.66 23.55 -7.72
CA LEU A 107 24.39 23.26 -6.31
C LEU A 107 23.68 21.91 -6.15
N PHE A 108 22.71 21.63 -7.02
CA PHE A 108 21.98 20.37 -6.98
C PHE A 108 22.89 19.17 -7.25
N LYS A 109 23.83 19.30 -8.20
CA LYS A 109 24.85 18.28 -8.43
C LYS A 109 25.77 18.11 -7.22
N GLU A 110 26.26 19.20 -6.66
CA GLU A 110 27.15 19.16 -5.47
C GLU A 110 26.45 18.53 -4.25
N LEU A 111 25.14 18.74 -4.07
CA LEU A 111 24.34 18.05 -3.06
C LEU A 111 24.34 16.53 -3.28
N LYS A 112 24.11 16.06 -4.52
CA LYS A 112 24.06 14.63 -4.82
C LYS A 112 25.42 13.93 -4.71
N ASP A 113 26.49 14.67 -4.98
CA ASP A 113 27.87 14.19 -4.88
C ASP A 113 28.42 14.23 -3.43
N ASP A 114 27.61 14.67 -2.44
CA ASP A 114 28.01 14.89 -1.03
C ASP A 114 29.18 15.89 -0.88
N ASP A 115 29.29 16.83 -1.83
CA ASP A 115 30.37 17.82 -1.93
C ASP A 115 29.93 19.22 -1.48
N LEU A 116 28.71 19.36 -0.96
CA LEU A 116 28.09 20.65 -0.62
C LEU A 116 28.02 20.87 0.91
N ASP A 117 28.73 21.89 1.40
CA ASP A 117 28.63 22.36 2.78
C ASP A 117 27.37 23.23 2.95
N ILE A 118 26.32 22.69 3.58
CA ILE A 118 25.07 23.38 3.87
C ILE A 118 24.68 23.29 5.34
N ASP A 119 23.94 24.29 5.81
CA ASP A 119 23.38 24.29 7.16
C ASP A 119 22.45 23.09 7.38
N ASP A 120 22.57 22.43 8.54
CA ASP A 120 21.80 21.22 8.89
C ASP A 120 20.29 21.43 8.74
N LYS A 121 19.76 22.62 9.04
CA LYS A 121 18.31 22.89 8.91
C LYS A 121 17.88 22.97 7.46
N VAL A 122 18.78 23.41 6.57
CA VAL A 122 18.53 23.41 5.12
C VAL A 122 18.54 21.98 4.60
N LEU A 123 19.50 21.16 5.06
CA LEU A 123 19.55 19.74 4.71
C LEU A 123 18.29 19.01 5.18
N GLU A 124 17.88 19.18 6.43
CA GLU A 124 16.65 18.60 6.99
C GLU A 124 15.41 19.00 6.17
N LYS A 125 15.30 20.28 5.81
CA LYS A 125 14.21 20.75 4.94
C LYS A 125 14.23 20.10 3.55
N ILE A 126 15.40 19.87 2.97
CA ILE A 126 15.55 19.17 1.68
C ILE A 126 15.09 17.72 1.81
N LYS A 127 15.58 17.03 2.85
CA LYS A 127 15.20 15.64 3.15
C LYS A 127 13.68 15.50 3.34
N ASN A 128 13.08 16.34 4.18
CA ASN A 128 11.63 16.39 4.39
C ASN A 128 10.87 16.67 3.08
N THR A 129 11.38 17.59 2.25
CA THR A 129 10.76 17.90 0.95
C THR A 129 10.76 16.68 0.04
N ILE A 130 11.88 15.97 -0.08
CA ILE A 130 12.01 14.77 -0.92
C ILE A 130 11.06 13.68 -0.42
N TYR A 131 11.06 13.39 0.88
CA TYR A 131 10.23 12.37 1.48
C TYR A 131 8.73 12.67 1.31
N ILE A 132 8.27 13.86 1.76
CA ILE A 132 6.86 14.26 1.72
C ILE A 132 6.33 14.27 0.28
N GLU A 133 7.08 14.84 -0.66
CA GLU A 133 6.63 14.92 -2.06
C GLU A 133 6.62 13.55 -2.73
N SER A 134 7.60 12.70 -2.44
CA SER A 134 7.61 11.32 -2.92
C SER A 134 6.43 10.55 -2.35
N TYR A 135 6.27 10.52 -1.03
CA TYR A 135 5.18 9.78 -0.37
C TYR A 135 3.80 10.22 -0.87
N ASN A 136 3.56 11.53 -0.93
CA ASN A 136 2.24 12.09 -1.24
C ASN A 136 1.87 12.11 -2.72
N ASN A 137 2.84 12.01 -3.63
CA ASN A 137 2.58 12.18 -5.08
C ASN A 137 3.10 11.04 -5.95
N ASN A 138 4.04 10.23 -5.46
CA ASN A 138 4.64 9.12 -6.19
C ASN A 138 3.92 7.80 -5.89
N TYR A 139 2.72 7.67 -6.43
CA TYR A 139 1.87 6.48 -6.30
C TYR A 139 1.15 6.19 -7.61
N ASP A 140 0.62 4.97 -7.75
CA ASP A 140 -0.17 4.61 -8.92
C ASP A 140 -1.56 5.27 -8.86
N LYS A 141 -1.69 6.40 -9.55
CA LYS A 141 -2.96 7.16 -9.62
C LYS A 141 -4.08 6.35 -10.29
N VAL A 142 -3.74 5.44 -11.20
CA VAL A 142 -4.74 4.61 -11.91
C VAL A 142 -5.31 3.57 -10.94
N GLU A 143 -4.45 2.97 -10.13
CA GLU A 143 -4.84 2.04 -9.07
C GLU A 143 -5.72 2.71 -8.01
N GLU A 144 -5.30 3.87 -7.50
CA GLU A 144 -6.09 4.65 -6.53
C GLU A 144 -7.47 5.02 -7.10
N GLU A 145 -7.54 5.43 -8.37
CA GLU A 145 -8.83 5.72 -9.02
C GLU A 145 -9.67 4.45 -9.21
N PHE A 146 -9.04 3.30 -9.50
CA PHE A 146 -9.70 2.00 -9.57
C PHE A 146 -10.36 1.63 -8.24
N VAL A 147 -9.63 1.75 -7.13
CA VAL A 147 -10.12 1.48 -5.77
C VAL A 147 -11.23 2.46 -5.38
N CYS A 148 -10.98 3.76 -5.51
CA CYS A 148 -11.93 4.82 -5.12
C CYS A 148 -13.30 4.66 -5.79
N LYS A 149 -13.34 4.26 -7.07
CA LYS A 149 -14.61 4.05 -7.81
C LYS A 149 -15.40 2.83 -7.34
N ARG A 150 -14.77 1.91 -6.62
CA ARG A 150 -15.31 0.61 -6.18
C ARG A 150 -15.46 0.51 -4.66
N GLU A 151 -15.03 1.54 -3.94
CA GLU A 151 -15.12 1.61 -2.49
C GLU A 151 -16.57 1.39 -2.00
N LYS A 152 -16.68 0.54 -0.98
CA LYS A 152 -17.92 0.30 -0.24
C LYS A 152 -17.83 0.85 1.18
N PHE A 153 -16.66 0.74 1.80
CA PHE A 153 -16.40 1.26 3.13
C PHE A 153 -15.02 1.90 3.20
N SER A 154 -14.91 2.90 4.06
CA SER A 154 -13.65 3.50 4.47
C SER A 154 -13.66 3.55 5.99
N ASN A 155 -12.70 2.87 6.62
CA ASN A 155 -12.60 2.76 8.07
C ASN A 155 -11.13 2.61 8.49
N ASN A 156 -10.88 2.41 9.78
CA ASN A 156 -9.54 2.18 10.30
C ASN A 156 -9.33 0.72 10.75
N ILE A 157 -9.97 -0.20 10.03
CA ILE A 157 -9.94 -1.64 10.32
C ILE A 157 -9.13 -2.34 9.24
N TRP A 158 -8.22 -3.22 9.66
CA TRP A 158 -7.42 -4.07 8.79
C TRP A 158 -7.47 -5.53 9.25
N ILE A 159 -7.06 -6.44 8.36
CA ILE A 159 -7.07 -7.87 8.63
C ILE A 159 -5.66 -8.41 8.48
N TRP A 160 -5.21 -9.16 9.48
CA TRP A 160 -3.90 -9.82 9.49
C TRP A 160 -3.99 -11.24 10.06
N GLU A 161 -2.83 -11.85 10.34
CA GLU A 161 -2.74 -13.21 10.92
C GLU A 161 -3.42 -13.34 12.30
N ASP A 162 -3.47 -12.24 13.05
CA ASP A 162 -4.16 -12.17 14.34
C ASP A 162 -5.66 -11.80 14.20
N GLY A 163 -6.16 -11.74 12.97
CA GLY A 163 -7.54 -11.39 12.65
C GLY A 163 -7.77 -9.89 12.47
N VAL A 164 -8.93 -9.42 12.92
CA VAL A 164 -9.36 -8.03 12.71
C VAL A 164 -8.72 -7.09 13.73
N GLN A 165 -8.02 -6.07 13.23
CA GLN A 165 -7.29 -5.11 14.03
C GLN A 165 -7.70 -3.68 13.67
N ARG A 166 -7.42 -2.72 14.56
CA ARG A 166 -7.52 -1.29 14.26
C ARG A 166 -6.15 -0.72 13.95
N SER A 167 -6.07 0.18 12.99
CA SER A 167 -4.87 0.94 12.66
C SER A 167 -5.14 2.44 12.79
N ASP A 168 -4.07 3.23 12.78
CA ASP A 168 -4.15 4.69 12.66
C ASP A 168 -4.37 5.13 11.19
N GLY A 169 -4.14 4.21 10.26
CA GLY A 169 -4.39 4.39 8.82
C GLY A 169 -5.87 4.27 8.45
N VAL A 170 -6.19 4.74 7.23
CA VAL A 170 -7.50 4.52 6.63
C VAL A 170 -7.39 3.37 5.64
N THR A 171 -8.29 2.40 5.76
CA THR A 171 -8.43 1.27 4.87
C THR A 171 -9.69 1.44 4.04
N SER A 172 -9.53 1.37 2.72
CA SER A 172 -10.63 1.25 1.78
C SER A 172 -10.98 -0.23 1.61
N TRP A 173 -12.27 -0.53 1.67
CA TRP A 173 -12.82 -1.85 1.36
C TRP A 173 -13.65 -1.73 0.10
N TYR A 174 -13.16 -2.31 -0.99
CA TYR A 174 -13.73 -2.10 -2.32
C TYR A 174 -14.19 -3.41 -2.95
N LYS A 175 -15.20 -3.30 -3.82
CA LYS A 175 -15.81 -4.44 -4.51
C LYS A 175 -15.45 -4.46 -6.00
N PRO A 176 -14.59 -5.38 -6.45
CA PRO A 176 -14.42 -5.65 -7.88
C PRO A 176 -15.75 -6.04 -8.56
N GLN A 177 -15.95 -5.61 -9.80
CA GLN A 177 -17.21 -5.74 -10.53
C GLN A 177 -17.21 -6.86 -11.58
N SER A 178 -16.05 -7.38 -11.95
CA SER A 178 -15.90 -8.49 -12.91
C SER A 178 -14.79 -9.44 -12.47
N LYS A 179 -14.74 -10.64 -13.08
CA LYS A 179 -13.68 -11.63 -12.83
C LYS A 179 -12.29 -11.03 -13.06
N GLU A 180 -12.13 -10.24 -14.13
CA GLU A 180 -10.87 -9.57 -14.45
C GLU A 180 -10.45 -8.57 -13.37
N GLU A 181 -11.40 -7.85 -12.79
CA GLU A 181 -11.12 -6.92 -11.69
C GLU A 181 -10.77 -7.64 -10.39
N TYR A 182 -11.39 -8.80 -10.11
CA TYR A 182 -10.99 -9.64 -8.98
C TYR A 182 -9.56 -10.15 -9.15
N LEU A 183 -9.23 -10.68 -10.33
CA LEU A 183 -7.88 -11.13 -10.65
C LEU A 183 -6.86 -9.99 -10.65
N HIS A 184 -7.28 -8.77 -10.96
CA HIS A 184 -6.45 -7.58 -10.82
C HIS A 184 -6.23 -7.24 -9.34
N ALA A 185 -7.29 -7.19 -8.52
CA ALA A 185 -7.21 -6.90 -7.09
C ALA A 185 -6.28 -7.86 -6.35
N MET A 186 -6.34 -9.17 -6.65
CA MET A 186 -5.44 -10.18 -6.08
C MET A 186 -3.97 -10.01 -6.46
N LYS A 187 -3.65 -9.23 -7.51
CA LYS A 187 -2.28 -8.95 -7.95
C LYS A 187 -1.75 -7.60 -7.48
N LEU A 188 -2.64 -6.68 -7.08
CA LEU A 188 -2.25 -5.35 -6.64
C LEU A 188 -1.43 -5.43 -5.35
N GLU A 189 -1.91 -6.24 -4.41
CA GLU A 189 -1.30 -6.40 -3.09
C GLU A 189 -0.62 -7.77 -3.00
N VAL A 190 0.68 -7.77 -2.69
CA VAL A 190 1.45 -9.01 -2.45
C VAL A 190 0.83 -9.82 -1.32
N PHE A 191 0.29 -9.12 -0.33
CA PHE A 191 -0.49 -9.65 0.79
C PHE A 191 -1.84 -8.95 0.80
N TYR A 192 -2.91 -9.67 0.53
CA TYR A 192 -4.25 -9.08 0.48
C TYR A 192 -5.13 -9.57 1.63
N GLY A 193 -5.86 -8.62 2.21
CA GLY A 193 -6.99 -8.88 3.09
C GLY A 193 -8.30 -8.90 2.31
N VAL A 194 -9.19 -9.84 2.64
CA VAL A 194 -10.51 -9.92 2.04
C VAL A 194 -11.56 -10.13 3.11
N ILE A 195 -12.73 -9.52 2.96
CA ILE A 195 -13.91 -9.87 3.74
C ILE A 195 -15.03 -10.38 2.87
N VAL A 196 -15.83 -11.27 3.45
CA VAL A 196 -17.15 -11.62 2.94
C VAL A 196 -18.19 -10.95 3.81
N LEU A 197 -18.99 -10.08 3.20
CA LEU A 197 -19.97 -9.25 3.90
C LEU A 197 -21.32 -9.36 3.20
N LYS A 198 -22.42 -9.43 3.94
CA LYS A 198 -23.74 -9.31 3.33
C LYS A 198 -23.91 -7.95 2.65
N LYS A 199 -24.79 -7.90 1.65
CA LYS A 199 -25.14 -6.66 0.97
C LYS A 199 -25.88 -5.73 1.95
N ASP A 200 -25.52 -4.46 1.91
CA ASP A 200 -26.19 -3.36 2.64
C ASP A 200 -26.20 -3.48 4.18
N ILE A 201 -25.25 -4.24 4.77
CA ILE A 201 -25.05 -4.31 6.23
C ILE A 201 -23.84 -3.52 6.71
N ASN A 202 -23.73 -3.35 8.03
CA ASN A 202 -22.57 -2.71 8.66
C ASN A 202 -21.31 -3.56 8.47
N PHE A 203 -20.18 -2.89 8.28
CA PHE A 203 -18.88 -3.53 8.07
C PHE A 203 -18.53 -4.57 9.14
N GLU A 204 -18.84 -4.27 10.40
CA GLU A 204 -18.56 -5.14 11.54
C GLU A 204 -19.32 -6.47 11.48
N GLU A 205 -20.35 -6.59 10.65
CA GLU A 205 -21.19 -7.78 10.48
C GLU A 205 -20.72 -8.74 9.39
N TYR A 206 -19.43 -8.70 9.01
CA TYR A 206 -18.83 -9.65 8.07
C TYR A 206 -19.00 -11.12 8.51
N SER A 207 -19.15 -12.00 7.52
CA SER A 207 -19.24 -13.45 7.69
C SER A 207 -17.86 -14.07 7.86
N TYR A 208 -16.91 -13.63 7.02
CA TYR A 208 -15.53 -14.08 7.01
C TYR A 208 -14.57 -12.92 6.84
N ALA A 209 -13.43 -13.00 7.54
CA ALA A 209 -12.23 -12.24 7.27
C ALA A 209 -11.16 -13.24 6.78
N LEU A 210 -10.44 -12.89 5.72
CA LEU A 210 -9.46 -13.73 5.04
C LEU A 210 -8.16 -12.94 4.91
N ALA A 211 -7.02 -13.56 5.23
CA ALA A 211 -5.69 -12.95 5.07
C ALA A 211 -4.79 -13.87 4.25
N TYR A 212 -4.23 -13.33 3.16
CA TYR A 212 -3.21 -13.98 2.35
C TYR A 212 -1.82 -13.52 2.84
N TYR A 213 -1.02 -14.43 3.38
CA TYR A 213 0.24 -14.08 4.05
C TYR A 213 1.38 -15.04 3.69
N GLU A 214 2.61 -14.54 3.78
CA GLU A 214 3.83 -15.29 3.46
C GLU A 214 4.11 -16.42 4.46
N THR A 215 4.58 -17.55 3.96
CA THR A 215 5.18 -18.61 4.75
C THR A 215 6.64 -18.81 4.32
N ALA A 216 7.38 -19.68 5.02
CA ALA A 216 8.76 -19.99 4.64
C ALA A 216 8.88 -20.68 3.26
N GLU A 217 7.79 -21.24 2.74
CA GLU A 217 7.77 -22.04 1.50
C GLU A 217 6.94 -21.39 0.39
N ASP A 218 5.84 -20.71 0.75
CA ASP A 218 4.89 -20.07 -0.17
C ASP A 218 3.97 -19.06 0.55
N TYR A 219 2.66 -19.18 0.39
CA TYR A 219 1.65 -18.33 1.01
C TYR A 219 0.45 -19.18 1.44
N ASP A 220 -0.09 -18.87 2.61
CA ASP A 220 -1.26 -19.53 3.18
C ASP A 220 -2.46 -18.57 3.18
N LEU A 221 -3.68 -19.12 3.23
CA LEU A 221 -4.90 -18.34 3.43
C LEU A 221 -5.45 -18.57 4.83
N MET A 222 -5.34 -17.56 5.70
CA MET A 222 -5.95 -17.56 7.03
C MET A 222 -7.42 -17.20 6.94
N ILE A 223 -8.23 -17.90 7.72
CA ILE A 223 -9.70 -17.77 7.71
C ILE A 223 -10.20 -17.53 9.13
N PHE A 224 -10.82 -16.38 9.30
CA PHE A 224 -11.48 -15.96 10.52
C PHE A 224 -13.00 -15.96 10.28
N GLU A 225 -13.66 -17.03 10.73
CA GLU A 225 -15.12 -17.09 10.73
C GLU A 225 -15.69 -16.31 11.91
N LYS A 226 -16.73 -15.52 11.67
CA LYS A 226 -17.43 -14.82 12.75
C LYS A 226 -18.44 -15.71 13.48
N ASN A 227 -19.10 -16.60 12.75
CA ASN A 227 -20.03 -17.58 13.28
C ASN A 227 -19.35 -18.96 13.33
N GLU A 228 -19.30 -19.56 14.52
CA GLU A 228 -18.66 -20.85 14.73
C GLU A 228 -19.27 -21.93 13.82
N ASP A 229 -18.39 -22.75 13.22
CA ASP A 229 -18.69 -23.87 12.33
C ASP A 229 -19.34 -23.51 10.97
N ASP A 230 -19.55 -22.24 10.60
CA ASP A 230 -20.07 -21.88 9.26
C ASP A 230 -19.07 -22.30 8.17
N PHE A 231 -17.78 -22.07 8.39
CA PHE A 231 -16.73 -22.47 7.45
C PHE A 231 -16.77 -23.99 7.22
N LYS A 232 -16.79 -24.75 8.31
CA LYS A 232 -16.80 -26.22 8.28
C LYS A 232 -18.05 -26.78 7.61
N ASN A 233 -19.21 -26.20 7.89
CA ASN A 233 -20.48 -26.76 7.44
C ASN A 233 -20.86 -26.36 6.02
N VAL A 234 -20.37 -25.22 5.53
CA VAL A 234 -20.76 -24.63 4.24
C VAL A 234 -19.58 -24.52 3.29
N VAL A 235 -18.53 -23.80 3.67
CA VAL A 235 -17.44 -23.43 2.75
C VAL A 235 -16.56 -24.63 2.41
N ILE A 236 -16.14 -25.43 3.40
CA ILE A 236 -15.34 -26.63 3.14
C ILE A 236 -16.02 -27.55 2.12
N LYS A 237 -17.33 -27.78 2.25
CA LYS A 237 -18.07 -28.64 1.31
C LYS A 237 -18.06 -28.09 -0.11
N LYS A 238 -18.14 -26.76 -0.29
CA LYS A 238 -18.03 -26.14 -1.61
C LYS A 238 -16.61 -26.34 -2.17
N ILE A 239 -15.59 -26.15 -1.35
CA ILE A 239 -14.18 -26.37 -1.72
C ILE A 239 -13.93 -27.85 -2.08
N GLU A 240 -14.44 -28.81 -1.32
CA GLU A 240 -14.32 -30.25 -1.61
C GLU A 240 -14.88 -30.62 -2.99
N VAL A 241 -15.98 -29.97 -3.41
CA VAL A 241 -16.59 -30.19 -4.73
C VAL A 241 -15.76 -29.54 -5.85
N LYS A 242 -15.20 -28.35 -5.61
CA LYS A 242 -14.40 -27.63 -6.62
C LYS A 242 -12.98 -28.15 -6.76
N ASN A 243 -12.30 -28.36 -5.64
CA ASN A 243 -10.90 -28.73 -5.59
C ASN A 243 -10.60 -29.57 -4.33
N LEU A 244 -10.62 -30.90 -4.49
CA LEU A 244 -10.38 -31.86 -3.42
C LEU A 244 -8.95 -31.81 -2.87
N GLU A 245 -7.98 -31.36 -3.66
CA GLU A 245 -6.60 -31.22 -3.22
C GLU A 245 -6.46 -30.06 -2.23
N VAL A 246 -7.03 -28.90 -2.57
CA VAL A 246 -7.10 -27.74 -1.67
C VAL A 246 -7.84 -28.09 -0.38
N ALA A 247 -8.94 -28.84 -0.46
CA ALA A 247 -9.69 -29.28 0.72
C ALA A 247 -8.86 -30.09 1.72
N ARG A 248 -7.85 -30.84 1.25
CA ARG A 248 -6.97 -31.65 2.11
C ARG A 248 -5.95 -30.81 2.88
N ASN A 249 -5.66 -29.60 2.40
CA ASN A 249 -4.73 -28.66 3.03
C ASN A 249 -5.45 -27.71 4.00
N ILE A 250 -6.73 -27.98 4.32
CA ILE A 250 -7.48 -27.19 5.30
C ILE A 250 -7.18 -27.69 6.71
N HIS A 251 -6.67 -26.80 7.54
CA HIS A 251 -6.30 -27.07 8.92
C HIS A 251 -7.07 -26.17 9.88
N LYS A 252 -7.60 -26.75 10.97
CA LYS A 252 -8.13 -25.96 12.09
C LYS A 252 -6.95 -25.56 12.98
N ILE A 253 -6.82 -24.25 13.24
CA ILE A 253 -5.78 -23.73 14.13
C ILE A 253 -6.37 -23.60 15.54
N TYR A 254 -5.62 -24.09 16.54
CA TYR A 254 -5.98 -24.12 17.96
C TYR A 254 -5.16 -23.11 18.76
#